data_AF-A0A2V9KM16-F1
#
_entry.id   AF-A0A2V9KM16-F1
#
_cell.length_a   1.000
_cell.length_b   1.000
_cell.length_c   1.000
_cell.angle_alpha   90.00
_cell.angle_beta   90.00
_cell.angle_gamma   90.00
#
_symmetry.space_group_name_H-M   'P 1'
#
loop_
_entity.id
_entity.type
_entity.pdbx_description
1 polymer ?
#
loop_
_entity_poly.entity_id
_entity_poly.type
_entity_poly.pdbx_seq_one_letter_code
_entity_poly.pdbx_strand_id
1 'polypeptide(L)'
;MGTLLQDLRYGLRTLAKNPGFTAVAAVTLALGIGANTAMFSVVNAALLRSLPYENPDRLVYVWSAEKARGINQSTVSIPDLHDW
;
A
#
# COMPACT_ATOMS: atom_id res chain seq x y z
N MET A 1 -38.99 1.19 18.00
CA MET A 1 -38.00 1.87 17.13
C MET A 1 -37.20 2.99 17.81
N GLY A 2 -37.56 3.47 19.01
CA GLY A 2 -36.84 4.59 19.67
C GLY A 2 -35.58 4.20 20.46
N THR A 3 -35.36 2.92 20.72
CA THR A 3 -34.27 2.42 21.58
C THR A 3 -32.90 2.58 20.91
N LEU A 4 -32.74 2.17 19.64
CA LEU A 4 -31.48 2.27 18.90
C LEU A 4 -30.93 3.71 18.82
N LEU A 5 -31.79 4.68 18.53
CA LEU A 5 -31.42 6.10 18.49
C LEU A 5 -31.03 6.63 19.87
N GLN A 6 -31.70 6.16 20.91
CA GLN A 6 -31.40 6.53 22.28
C GLN A 6 -30.06 5.94 22.74
N ASP A 7 -29.78 4.69 22.39
CA ASP A 7 -28.52 4.01 22.70
C ASP A 7 -27.33 4.66 21.99
N LEU A 8 -27.46 5.00 20.70
CA LEU A 8 -26.46 5.76 19.93
C LEU A 8 -26.16 7.12 20.57
N ARG A 9 -27.21 7.86 20.94
CA ARG A 9 -27.06 9.16 21.61
C ARG A 9 -26.39 9.02 22.97
N TYR A 10 -26.73 7.98 23.72
CA TYR A 10 -26.15 7.70 25.03
C TYR A 10 -24.67 7.29 24.91
N GLY A 11 -24.34 6.47 23.92
CA GLY A 11 -22.97 6.08 23.59
C GLY A 11 -22.10 7.28 23.22
N LEU A 12 -22.57 8.14 22.30
CA LEU A 12 -21.86 9.36 21.93
C LEU A 12 -21.64 10.31 23.11
N ARG A 13 -22.65 10.47 23.97
CA ARG A 13 -22.53 11.30 25.19
C ARG A 13 -21.53 10.71 26.19
N THR A 14 -21.39 9.38 26.21
CA THR A 14 -20.43 8.68 27.08
C THR A 14 -19.00 8.81 26.56
N LEU A 15 -18.81 8.73 25.23
CA LEU A 15 -17.52 9.01 24.57
C LEU A 15 -17.08 10.47 24.79
N ALA A 16 -18.00 11.43 24.73
CA ALA A 16 -17.72 12.84 24.98
C ALA A 16 -17.41 13.14 26.46
N LYS A 17 -17.88 12.31 27.39
CA LYS A 17 -17.57 12.44 28.83
C LYS A 17 -16.15 11.99 29.20
N ASN A 18 -15.56 11.08 28.43
CA ASN A 18 -14.21 10.55 28.68
C ASN A 18 -13.28 10.81 27.48
N PRO A 19 -12.94 12.09 27.20
CA PRO A 19 -12.25 12.47 25.97
C PRO A 19 -10.86 11.85 25.83
N GLY A 20 -10.14 11.61 26.93
CA GLY A 20 -8.82 10.98 26.89
C GLY A 20 -8.84 9.55 26.36
N PHE A 21 -9.73 8.71 26.89
CA PHE A 21 -9.91 7.33 26.41
C PHE A 21 -10.39 7.31 24.96
N THR A 22 -11.37 8.14 24.63
CA THR A 22 -11.91 8.26 23.27
C THR A 22 -10.84 8.68 22.27
N ALA A 23 -9.96 9.62 22.62
CA ALA A 23 -8.87 10.06 21.75
C ALA A 23 -7.86 8.92 21.49
N VAL A 24 -7.43 8.20 22.52
CA VAL A 24 -6.50 7.06 22.35
C VAL A 24 -7.14 5.95 21.51
N ALA A 25 -8.40 5.62 21.77
CA ALA A 25 -9.14 4.63 20.99
C ALA A 25 -9.27 5.05 19.51
N ALA A 26 -9.63 6.32 19.26
CA ALA A 26 -9.75 6.87 17.92
C ALA A 26 -8.42 6.87 17.16
N VAL A 27 -7.32 7.28 17.80
CA VAL A 27 -5.98 7.26 17.20
C VAL A 27 -5.55 5.83 16.88
N THR A 28 -5.78 4.89 17.78
CA THR A 28 -5.45 3.47 17.56
C THR A 28 -6.21 2.90 16.36
N LEU A 29 -7.53 3.17 16.30
CA LEU A 29 -8.37 2.78 15.16
C LEU A 29 -7.89 3.44 13.86
N ALA A 30 -7.63 4.75 13.88
CA ALA A 30 -7.16 5.49 12.72
C ALA A 30 -5.81 4.97 12.23
N LEU A 31 -4.88 4.63 13.13
CA LEU A 31 -3.59 4.03 12.77
C LEU A 31 -3.75 2.65 12.14
N GLY A 32 -4.58 1.77 12.71
CA GLY A 32 -4.81 0.43 12.15
C GLY A 32 -5.45 0.48 10.76
N ILE A 33 -6.50 1.31 10.60
CA ILE A 33 -7.19 1.49 9.31
C ILE A 33 -6.27 2.18 8.30
N GLY A 34 -5.59 3.24 8.73
CA GLY A 34 -4.69 4.03 7.90
C GLY A 34 -3.47 3.26 7.44
N ALA A 35 -2.86 2.43 8.31
CA ALA A 35 -1.72 1.59 7.95
C ALA A 35 -2.10 0.56 6.88
N ASN A 36 -3.24 -0.13 7.03
CA ASN A 36 -3.72 -1.08 6.03
C ASN A 36 -4.05 -0.39 4.70
N THR A 37 -4.70 0.77 4.76
CA THR A 37 -5.03 1.57 3.58
C THR A 37 -3.78 2.09 2.88
N ALA A 38 -2.79 2.59 3.63
CA ALA A 38 -1.53 3.08 3.10
C ALA A 38 -0.70 1.96 2.49
N MET A 39 -0.63 0.79 3.14
CA MET A 39 0.04 -0.38 2.58
C MET A 39 -0.61 -0.78 1.25
N PHE A 40 -1.93 -0.89 1.20
CA PHE A 40 -2.63 -1.23 -0.04
C PHE A 40 -2.50 -0.12 -1.08
N SER A 41 -2.51 1.15 -0.68
CA SER A 41 -2.31 2.29 -1.58
C SER A 41 -0.90 2.34 -2.15
N VAL A 42 0.14 2.04 -1.37
CA VAL A 42 1.53 1.99 -1.81
C VAL A 42 1.77 0.78 -2.69
N VAL A 43 1.27 -0.40 -2.31
CA VAL A 43 1.30 -1.60 -3.14
C VAL A 43 0.56 -1.34 -4.45
N ASN A 44 -0.64 -0.78 -4.38
CA ASN A 44 -1.39 -0.42 -5.58
C ASN A 44 -0.68 0.66 -6.39
N ALA A 45 -0.02 1.64 -5.79
CA ALA A 45 0.70 2.69 -6.53
C ALA A 45 2.05 2.22 -7.11
N ALA A 46 2.73 1.28 -6.45
CA ALA A 46 4.05 0.79 -6.85
C ALA A 46 3.97 -0.45 -7.75
N LEU A 47 2.98 -1.33 -7.53
CA LEU A 47 2.77 -2.55 -8.31
C LEU A 47 1.64 -2.45 -9.33
N LEU A 48 0.53 -1.76 -9.06
CA LEU A 48 -0.64 -1.74 -9.96
C LEU A 48 -0.80 -0.46 -10.78
N ARG A 49 -0.43 0.70 -10.24
CA ARG A 49 -0.37 1.95 -10.98
C ARG A 49 1.00 1.98 -11.64
N SER A 50 1.07 1.29 -12.77
CA SER A 50 2.08 1.48 -13.80
C SER A 50 2.54 2.93 -13.75
N LEU A 51 3.86 3.11 -13.57
CA LEU A 51 4.54 4.36 -13.85
C LEU A 51 3.87 5.01 -15.07
N PRO A 52 3.66 6.35 -15.08
CA PRO A 52 2.98 7.05 -16.17
C PRO A 52 3.70 6.81 -17.50
N TYR A 53 3.35 5.71 -18.15
CA TYR A 53 3.83 5.26 -19.44
C TYR A 53 2.58 4.96 -20.25
N GLU A 54 2.47 5.63 -21.40
CA GLU A 54 1.31 5.61 -22.29
C GLU A 54 0.88 4.21 -22.77
N ASN A 55 1.71 3.17 -22.58
CA ASN A 55 1.47 1.81 -23.09
C ASN A 55 2.03 0.73 -22.12
N PRO A 56 1.28 0.34 -21.07
CA PRO A 56 1.72 -0.68 -20.09
C PRO A 56 1.88 -2.09 -20.68
N ASP A 57 1.26 -2.41 -21.82
CA ASP A 57 1.36 -3.71 -22.51
C ASP A 57 2.74 -4.00 -23.16
N ARG A 58 3.66 -3.02 -23.15
CA ARG A 58 5.03 -3.18 -23.69
C ARG A 58 6.13 -3.20 -22.62
N LEU A 59 5.77 -3.28 -21.34
CA LEU A 59 6.75 -3.37 -20.25
C LEU A 59 7.40 -4.76 -20.22
N VAL A 60 8.56 -4.89 -20.87
CA VAL A 60 9.43 -6.06 -20.78
C VAL A 60 10.62 -5.74 -19.87
N TYR A 61 10.79 -6.55 -18.82
CA TYR A 61 11.98 -6.49 -17.98
C TYR A 61 13.11 -7.20 -18.74
N VAL A 62 14.16 -6.48 -19.13
CA VAL A 62 15.31 -7.05 -19.84
C VAL A 62 16.35 -7.43 -18.79
N TRP A 63 16.58 -8.73 -18.60
CA TRP A 63 17.67 -9.25 -17.78
C TRP A 63 18.60 -10.08 -18.67
N SER A 64 19.92 -9.99 -18.44
CA SER A 64 20.84 -10.96 -19.03
C SER A 64 20.85 -12.22 -18.18
N ALA A 65 20.82 -13.38 -18.83
CA ALA A 65 21.01 -14.67 -18.19
C ALA A 65 22.38 -15.21 -18.62
N GLU A 66 23.39 -15.07 -17.75
CA GLU A 66 24.67 -15.76 -17.92
C GLU A 66 24.51 -17.24 -17.55
N LYS A 67 23.96 -18.04 -18.49
CA LYS A 67 23.81 -19.50 -18.33
C LYS A 67 25.12 -20.20 -17.98
N ALA A 68 26.26 -19.66 -18.39
CA ALA A 68 27.58 -20.23 -18.12
C ALA A 68 28.01 -20.17 -16.63
N ARG A 69 27.43 -19.25 -15.84
CA ARG A 69 27.71 -19.12 -14.39
C ARG A 69 26.53 -19.56 -13.51
N GLY A 70 25.44 -20.04 -14.09
CA GLY A 70 24.23 -20.42 -13.35
C GLY A 70 23.45 -19.22 -12.78
N ILE A 71 23.73 -18.01 -13.27
CA ILE A 71 23.09 -16.77 -12.80
C ILE A 71 21.96 -16.43 -13.78
N ASN A 72 20.71 -16.50 -13.30
CA ASN A 72 19.53 -16.30 -14.14
C ASN A 72 19.08 -14.83 -14.26
N GLN A 73 19.62 -13.93 -13.43
CA GLN A 73 19.26 -12.50 -13.44
C GLN A 73 20.48 -11.65 -13.05
N SER A 74 21.22 -11.16 -14.05
CA SER A 74 22.30 -10.20 -13.85
C SER A 74 21.88 -8.80 -14.33
N THR A 75 22.18 -7.77 -13.53
CA THR A 75 21.97 -6.36 -13.89
C THR A 75 22.85 -6.02 -15.09
N VAL A 76 22.23 -5.71 -16.22
CA VAL A 76 22.96 -5.36 -17.45
C VAL A 76 23.59 -3.99 -17.27
N SER A 77 24.91 -3.93 -17.43
CA SER A 77 25.67 -2.68 -17.46
C SER A 77 25.71 -2.18 -18.91
N ILE A 78 25.65 -0.86 -19.14
CA ILE A 78 25.67 -0.22 -20.48
C ILE A 78 26.72 -0.78 -21.48
N PRO A 79 27.92 -1.26 -21.08
CA PRO A 79 28.89 -1.80 -22.04
C PRO A 79 28.45 -3.08 -22.78
N ASP A 80 27.53 -3.89 -22.23
CA ASP A 80 27.13 -5.19 -22.82
C ASP A 80 26.29 -5.05 -24.10
N LEU A 81 25.76 -3.87 -24.41
CA LEU A 81 24.96 -3.63 -25.61
C LEU A 81 25.81 -3.52 -26.89
N HIS A 82 27.13 -3.35 -26.77
CA HIS A 82 28.02 -3.18 -27.91
C HIS A 82 28.62 -4.49 -28.45
N ASP A 83 28.38 -5.63 -27.78
CA ASP A 83 29.00 -6.92 -28.08
C ASP A 83 28.03 -7.95 -28.70
N TRP A 84 26.92 -7.48 -29.29
CA TRP A 84 25.96 -8.29 -30.06
C TRP A 84 26.03 -8.02 -31.57
#